data_AF-A0A932NWX2-F1
#
_entry.id   AF-A0A932NWX2-F1
#
_cell.length_a   1.000
_cell.length_b   1.000
_cell.length_c   1.000
_cell.angle_alpha   90.00
_cell.angle_beta   90.00
_cell.angle_gamma   90.00
#
_symmetry.space_group_name_H-M   'P 1'
#
loop_
_entity.id
_entity.type
_entity.pdbx_description
1 polymer ?
#
loop_
_entity_poly.entity_id
_entity_poly.type
_entity_poly.pdbx_seq_one_letter_code
_entity_poly.pdbx_strand_id
1 'polypeptide(L)' 'MKAFRRAGWEIRPTKRGTKHTVMVKEGVEGILSIPRHSTIKVGTLDRLLETAGLTVEEFLRLLK' A
#
# COMPACT_ATOMS: atom_id res chain seq x y z
N MET A 1 -0.78 4.71 3.58
CA MET A 1 -1.72 3.69 4.08
C MET A 1 -3.19 4.08 3.93
N LYS A 2 -3.64 5.28 4.33
CA LYS A 2 -5.05 5.70 4.19
C LYS A 2 -5.59 5.59 2.75
N ALA A 3 -4.81 6.06 1.77
CA ALA A 3 -5.18 5.97 0.36
C ALA A 3 -5.38 4.52 -0.11
N PHE A 4 -4.46 3.61 0.21
CA PHE A 4 -4.62 2.18 -0.13
C PHE A 4 -5.87 1.57 0.53
N ARG A 5 -6.18 1.91 1.79
CA ARG A 5 -7.43 1.47 2.43
C ARG A 5 -8.66 1.95 1.67
N ARG A 6 -8.68 3.22 1.26
CA ARG A 6 -9.77 3.79 0.45
C ARG A 6 -9.85 3.19 -0.95
N ALA A 7 -8.74 2.69 -1.50
CA ALA A 7 -8.71 1.89 -2.74
C ALA A 7 -9.17 0.43 -2.56
N GLY A 8 -9.64 0.06 -1.37
CA GLY A 8 -10.14 -1.29 -1.05
C GLY A 8 -9.07 -2.27 -0.55
N TRP A 9 -7.88 -1.79 -0.19
CA TRP A 9 -6.85 -2.65 0.41
C TRP A 9 -7.05 -2.78 1.92
N GLU A 10 -6.96 -3.98 2.43
CA GLU A 10 -7.12 -4.30 3.84
C GLU A 10 -5.81 -4.75 4.45
N ILE A 11 -5.60 -4.44 5.73
CA ILE A 11 -4.38 -4.85 6.43
C ILE A 11 -4.48 -6.34 6.74
N ARG A 12 -3.53 -7.13 6.23
CA ARG A 12 -3.35 -8.52 6.63
C ARG A 12 -2.58 -8.55 7.96
N PRO A 13 -3.11 -9.21 9.01
CA PRO A 13 -2.38 -9.36 10.26
C PRO A 13 -1.02 -10.04 10.03
N THR A 14 0.05 -9.42 10.52
CA THR A 14 1.42 -9.96 10.45
C THR A 14 1.96 -10.22 11.86
N LYS A 15 2.98 -11.08 11.99
CA LYS A 15 3.65 -11.36 13.27
C LYS A 15 4.14 -10.07 13.94
N ARG A 16 4.22 -10.06 15.28
CA ARG A 16 4.85 -8.96 16.02
C ARG A 16 6.32 -8.80 15.58
N GLY A 17 6.78 -7.57 15.41
CA GLY A 17 8.16 -7.25 15.00
C GLY A 17 8.42 -7.16 13.49
N THR A 18 7.44 -7.38 12.61
CA THR A 18 7.64 -7.19 11.16
C THR A 18 7.97 -5.72 10.83
N LYS A 19 8.92 -5.47 9.92
CA LYS A 19 9.28 -4.10 9.47
C LYS A 19 8.37 -3.55 8.36
N HIS A 20 7.38 -4.33 7.96
CA HIS A 20 6.44 -4.02 6.89
C HIS A 20 5.00 -4.26 7.37
N THR A 21 4.08 -3.57 6.71
CA THR A 21 2.64 -3.79 6.78
C THR A 21 2.22 -4.44 5.48
N VAL A 22 1.59 -5.60 5.55
CA VAL A 22 1.06 -6.29 4.37
C VAL A 22 -0.40 -5.91 4.19
N MET A 23 -0.79 -5.55 2.97
CA MET A 23 -2.18 -5.33 2.61
C MET A 23 -2.62 -6.26 1.47
N VAL A 24 -3.89 -6.66 1.49
CA VAL A 24 -4.54 -7.53 0.50
C VAL A 24 -5.81 -6.85 -0.02
N LYS A 25 -6.29 -7.21 -1.20
CA LYS A 25 -7.55 -6.71 -1.75
C LYS A 25 -8.31 -7.89 -2.37
N GLU A 26 -9.60 -7.98 -2.09
CA GLU A 26 -10.45 -9.02 -2.65
C GLU A 26 -10.47 -8.95 -4.18
N GLY A 27 -10.38 -10.11 -4.84
CA GLY A 27 -10.34 -10.20 -6.30
C GLY A 27 -9.02 -9.76 -6.94
N VAL A 28 -7.99 -9.41 -6.16
CA VAL A 28 -6.65 -9.07 -6.67
C VAL A 28 -5.65 -10.14 -6.25
N GLU A 29 -5.05 -10.83 -7.22
CA GLU A 29 -3.95 -11.76 -6.98
C GLU A 29 -2.65 -10.96 -6.71
N GLY A 30 -2.45 -10.59 -5.45
CA GLY A 30 -1.26 -9.83 -5.04
C GLY A 30 -1.30 -9.31 -3.61
N ILE A 31 -0.16 -8.79 -3.15
CA ILE A 31 -0.04 -8.13 -1.85
C ILE A 31 0.70 -6.80 -1.99
N LEU A 32 0.33 -5.81 -1.18
CA LEU A 32 1.15 -4.62 -0.95
C LEU A 32 2.00 -4.81 0.31
N SER A 33 3.31 -4.74 0.17
CA SER A 33 4.24 -4.76 1.31
C SER A 33 4.79 -3.36 1.57
N ILE A 34 4.20 -2.66 2.53
CA ILE A 34 4.51 -1.25 2.83
C ILE A 34 5.51 -1.18 3.99
N PRO A 35 6.72 -0.64 3.82
CA PRO A 35 7.66 -0.44 4.93
C PRO A 35 7.10 0.45 6.04
N ARG A 36 7.40 0.12 7.30
CA ARG A 36 6.96 0.85 8.51
C ARG A 36 7.95 1.92 8.98
N HIS A 37 8.73 2.52 8.09
CA HIS A 37 9.56 3.69 8.41
C HIS A 37 8.95 4.97 7.81
N SER A 38 9.24 6.11 8.44
CA SER A 38 8.60 7.41 8.17
C SER A 38 8.79 7.92 6.75
N THR A 39 9.90 7.56 6.09
CA THR A 39 10.24 8.06 4.75
C THR A 39 10.24 6.91 3.75
N ILE A 40 9.27 6.88 2.84
CA ILE A 40 9.27 5.95 1.70
C ILE A 40 10.02 6.65 0.56
N LYS A 41 11.01 5.98 -0.03
CA LYS A 41 11.71 6.50 -1.22
C LYS A 41 10.74 6.56 -2.40
N VAL A 42 10.91 7.53 -3.30
CA VAL A 42 10.02 7.72 -4.47
C VAL A 42 9.86 6.43 -5.27
N GLY A 43 10.96 5.76 -5.65
CA GLY A 43 10.88 4.48 -6.38
C GLY A 43 10.22 3.33 -5.58
N THR A 44 10.18 3.40 -4.25
CA THR A 44 9.40 2.45 -3.44
C THR A 44 7.91 2.78 -3.48
N LEU A 45 7.55 4.06 -3.52
CA LEU A 45 6.16 4.48 -3.70
C LEU A 45 5.65 4.08 -5.10
N ASP A 46 6.43 4.35 -6.16
CA ASP A 46 6.03 4.04 -7.54
C ASP A 46 5.70 2.56 -7.71
N ARG A 47 6.55 1.67 -7.19
CA ARG A 47 6.29 0.22 -7.25
C ARG A 47 5.05 -0.21 -6.46
N LEU A 48 4.75 0.47 -5.34
CA LEU A 48 3.53 0.22 -4.58
C LEU A 48 2.29 0.68 -5.34
N LEU A 49 2.38 1.79 -6.07
CA LEU A 49 1.30 2.31 -6.91
C LEU A 49 1.04 1.40 -8.12
N GLU A 50 2.10 0.96 -8.80
CA GLU A 50 2.03 -0.03 -9.89
C GLU A 50 1.36 -1.32 -9.42
N THR A 51 1.82 -1.89 -8.29
CA THR A 51 1.21 -3.10 -7.71
C THR A 51 -0.25 -2.85 -7.30
N ALA A 52 -0.59 -1.63 -6.89
CA ALA A 52 -1.94 -1.25 -6.51
C ALA A 52 -2.85 -0.95 -7.71
N GLY A 53 -2.31 -0.89 -8.93
CA GLY A 53 -3.03 -0.43 -10.12
C GLY A 53 -3.50 1.02 -10.00
N LEU A 54 -2.72 1.88 -9.34
CA LEU A 54 -3.04 3.28 -9.10
C LEU A 54 -2.05 4.19 -9.80
N THR A 55 -2.55 5.27 -10.39
CA THR A 55 -1.74 6.43 -10.78
C THR A 55 -1.38 7.28 -9.56
N VAL A 56 -0.38 8.14 -9.69
CA VAL A 56 -0.02 9.11 -8.64
C VAL A 56 -1.19 10.04 -8.34
N GLU A 57 -1.93 10.46 -9.37
CA GLU A 57 -3.09 11.34 -9.26
C GLU A 57 -4.23 10.69 -8.47
N GLU A 58 -4.57 9.44 -8.78
CA GLU A 58 -5.59 8.68 -8.04
C GLU A 58 -5.18 8.48 -6.59
N PHE A 59 -3.91 8.15 -6.35
CA PHE A 59 -3.38 8.01 -5.00
C PHE A 59 -3.50 9.32 -4.21
N LEU A 60 -3.14 10.46 -4.81
CA LEU A 60 -3.26 11.78 -4.19
C LEU A 60 -4.71 12.16 -3.91
N ARG A 61 -5.65 11.81 -4.80
CA ARG A 61 -7.10 12.00 -4.56
C ARG A 61 -7.57 11.19 -3.36
N LEU A 62 -7.09 9.96 -3.22
CA LEU A 62 -7.42 9.07 -2.10
C LEU A 62 -6.68 9.44 -0.80
N LEU A 63 -5.70 10.33 -0.82
CA LEU A 63 -5.04 10.85 0.38
C LEU A 63 -5.83 11.96 1.08
N LYS A 64 -6.66 12.71 0.34
CA LYS A 64 -7.57 13.74 0.88
C LYS A 64 -8.72 13.08 1.62
#